data_AF-A0A7K0C8V1-F1
#
_entry.id   AF-A0A7K0C8V1-F1
#
_cell.length_a   1.000
_cell.length_b   1.000
_cell.length_c   1.000
_cell.angle_alpha   90.00
_cell.angle_beta   90.00
_cell.angle_gamma   90.00
#
_symmetry.space_group_name_H-M   'P 1'
#
loop_
_entity.id
_entity.type
_entity.pdbx_description
1 polymer ?
#
loop_
_entity_poly.entity_id
_entity_poly.type
_entity_poly.pdbx_seq_one_letter_code
_entity_poly.pdbx_strand_id
1 'polypeptide(L)'
;MEIRGNKSAGAALWQALTGKAWSTTAKASTQKKTQELIDRYGSAKEVAKRLGVSKRTVERYRSGAIKNPSKKNADKFDAAHRGAKVTPGRAAKFKAGGTGGGAAGGGGGGGTAAGTGGLYIYGVISVSEDVRERGINPGKDIPDGQLENVIRIMVEQGPEAAIHALNKLIKAHYVAGMSVLEIHEIDV
;
A
#
# COMPACT_ATOMS: atom_id res chain seq x y z
N MET A 1 -3.88 -15.58 5.79
CA MET A 1 -2.43 -15.54 5.46
C MET A 1 -1.77 -14.85 6.65
N GLU A 2 -1.29 -15.59 7.64
CA GLU A 2 -0.80 -14.99 8.90
C GLU A 2 0.47 -14.17 8.67
N ILE A 3 0.41 -12.88 9.02
CA ILE A 3 1.54 -11.95 8.91
C ILE A 3 2.14 -11.80 10.31
N ARG A 4 3.03 -12.72 10.73
CA ARG A 4 3.69 -12.63 12.05
C ARG A 4 4.98 -11.79 12.01
N GLY A 5 5.01 -10.73 12.81
CA GLY A 5 6.15 -9.81 13.03
C GLY A 5 5.70 -8.35 13.05
N ASN A 6 6.19 -7.53 14.00
CA ASN A 6 5.89 -6.10 14.09
C ASN A 6 6.28 -5.40 12.80
N LYS A 7 5.31 -5.19 11.91
CA LYS A 7 5.48 -4.44 10.66
C LYS A 7 4.91 -3.05 10.91
N SER A 8 5.60 -2.03 10.41
CA SER A 8 5.01 -0.70 10.35
C SER A 8 3.66 -0.81 9.61
N ALA A 9 2.69 -0.02 10.04
CA ALA A 9 1.36 -0.03 9.44
C ALA A 9 1.40 0.22 7.92
N GLY A 10 2.31 1.07 7.44
CA GLY A 10 2.59 1.25 6.02
C GLY A 10 3.09 -0.05 5.34
N ALA A 11 4.01 -0.78 5.95
CA ALA A 11 4.53 -2.03 5.40
C ALA A 11 3.46 -3.14 5.33
N ALA A 12 2.54 -3.20 6.30
CA ALA A 12 1.39 -4.10 6.26
C ALA A 12 0.43 -3.74 5.13
N LEU A 13 0.12 -2.44 4.96
CA LEU A 13 -0.69 -1.94 3.85
C LEU A 13 -0.07 -2.29 2.49
N TRP A 14 1.25 -2.14 2.35
CA TRP A 14 1.97 -2.57 1.15
C TRP A 14 1.83 -4.08 0.90
N GLN A 15 1.96 -4.89 1.95
CA GLN A 15 1.81 -6.34 1.84
C GLN A 15 0.39 -6.74 1.46
N ALA A 16 -0.63 -6.04 1.95
CA ALA A 16 -2.02 -6.28 1.56
C ALA A 16 -2.21 -6.06 0.05
N LEU A 17 -1.68 -4.95 -0.49
CA LEU A 17 -1.82 -4.57 -1.90
C LEU A 17 -0.98 -5.42 -2.87
N THR A 18 0.16 -5.94 -2.41
CA THR A 18 1.15 -6.58 -3.30
C THR A 18 1.40 -8.06 -3.03
N GLY A 19 1.04 -8.56 -1.85
CA GLY A 19 1.42 -9.89 -1.35
C GLY A 19 2.90 -10.01 -1.00
N LYS A 20 3.66 -8.91 -1.00
CA LYS A 20 5.12 -8.90 -0.80
C LYS A 20 5.49 -8.03 0.39
N ALA A 21 6.57 -8.38 1.09
CA ALA A 21 7.10 -7.54 2.17
C ALA A 21 7.72 -6.24 1.63
N TRP A 22 7.47 -5.11 2.31
CA TRP A 22 7.99 -3.79 1.90
C TRP A 22 9.51 -3.75 1.79
N SER A 23 10.22 -4.41 2.71
CA SER A 23 11.68 -4.47 2.73
C SER A 23 12.31 -4.97 1.42
N THR A 24 11.61 -5.84 0.69
CA THR A 24 12.06 -6.34 -0.63
C THR A 24 12.01 -5.28 -1.72
N THR A 25 11.07 -4.33 -1.61
CA THR A 25 10.86 -3.24 -2.58
C THR A 25 11.74 -2.04 -2.24
N ALA A 26 11.82 -1.67 -0.96
CA ALA A 26 12.61 -0.53 -0.49
C ALA A 26 14.11 -0.66 -0.82
N LYS A 27 14.67 -1.88 -0.75
CA LYS A 27 16.10 -2.14 -0.95
C LYS A 27 16.50 -2.37 -2.42
N ALA A 28 15.57 -2.31 -3.37
CA ALA A 28 15.89 -2.57 -4.76
C ALA A 28 16.75 -1.44 -5.36
N SER A 29 17.85 -1.79 -6.03
CA SER A 29 18.70 -0.82 -6.73
C SER A 29 17.97 -0.20 -7.93
N THR A 30 18.36 1.00 -8.35
CA THR A 30 17.82 1.66 -9.57
C THR A 30 17.89 0.73 -10.79
N GLN A 31 18.98 -0.02 -10.92
CA GLN A 31 19.17 -0.99 -11.98
C GLN A 31 18.14 -2.11 -11.93
N LYS A 32 17.95 -2.73 -10.75
CA LYS A 32 16.96 -3.79 -10.56
C LYS A 32 15.53 -3.29 -10.79
N LYS A 33 15.20 -2.12 -10.24
CA LYS A 33 13.91 -1.45 -10.48
C LYS A 33 13.65 -1.25 -11.97
N THR A 34 14.66 -0.77 -12.70
CA THR A 34 14.57 -0.55 -14.15
C THR A 34 14.37 -1.85 -14.91
N GLN A 35 15.10 -2.91 -14.57
CA GLN A 35 14.95 -4.21 -15.21
C GLN A 35 13.53 -4.77 -15.00
N GLU A 36 13.04 -4.77 -13.77
CA GLU A 36 11.70 -5.27 -13.46
C GLU A 36 10.59 -4.45 -14.15
N LEU A 37 10.79 -3.13 -14.34
CA LEU A 37 9.88 -2.29 -15.12
C LEU A 37 9.89 -2.66 -16.61
N ILE A 38 11.06 -2.97 -17.17
CA ILE A 38 11.18 -3.44 -18.56
C ILE A 38 10.51 -4.80 -18.71
N ASP A 39 10.74 -5.72 -17.79
CA ASP A 39 10.12 -7.06 -17.82
C ASP A 39 8.59 -6.96 -17.76
N ARG A 40 8.07 -5.99 -16.99
CA ARG A 40 6.63 -5.75 -16.86
C ARG A 40 6.00 -5.06 -18.08
N TYR A 41 6.69 -4.10 -18.68
CA TYR A 41 6.15 -3.25 -19.75
C TYR A 41 6.71 -3.59 -21.15
N GLY A 42 7.56 -4.60 -21.26
CA GLY A 42 8.09 -5.16 -22.49
C GLY A 42 9.33 -4.46 -23.06
N SER A 43 9.50 -3.14 -22.89
CA SER A 43 10.67 -2.44 -23.45
C SER A 43 11.10 -1.18 -22.72
N ALA A 44 12.37 -0.79 -22.89
CA ALA A 44 12.91 0.47 -22.38
C ALA A 44 12.20 1.71 -22.96
N LYS A 45 11.66 1.60 -24.18
CA LYS A 45 10.90 2.69 -24.83
C LYS A 45 9.58 2.95 -24.09
N GLU A 46 8.85 1.90 -23.74
CA GLU A 46 7.59 2.01 -23.00
C GLU A 46 7.81 2.52 -21.57
N VAL A 47 8.87 2.03 -20.91
CA VAL A 47 9.27 2.54 -19.59
C VAL A 47 9.61 4.03 -19.66
N ALA A 48 10.38 4.45 -20.67
CA ALA A 48 10.75 5.85 -20.89
C ALA A 48 9.51 6.75 -21.08
N LYS A 49 8.54 6.31 -21.89
CA LYS A 49 7.27 7.01 -22.12
C LYS A 49 6.49 7.20 -20.82
N ARG A 50 6.36 6.13 -20.01
CA ARG A 50 5.64 6.18 -18.73
C ARG A 50 6.29 7.10 -17.70
N LEU A 51 7.61 7.14 -17.67
CA LEU A 51 8.37 7.95 -16.71
C LEU A 51 8.58 9.40 -17.18
N GLY A 52 8.32 9.69 -18.46
CA GLY A 52 8.63 10.98 -19.07
C GLY A 52 10.14 11.26 -19.04
N VAL A 53 10.96 10.27 -19.42
CA VAL A 53 12.41 10.38 -19.54
C VAL A 53 12.85 9.84 -20.91
N SER A 54 14.11 10.08 -21.31
CA SER A 54 14.62 9.55 -22.57
C SER A 54 14.86 8.03 -22.50
N LYS A 55 14.73 7.32 -23.64
CA LYS A 55 15.12 5.90 -23.74
C LYS A 55 16.57 5.66 -23.30
N ARG A 56 17.48 6.55 -23.72
CA ARG A 56 18.90 6.49 -23.33
C ARG A 56 19.09 6.58 -21.82
N THR A 57 18.29 7.38 -21.13
CA THR A 57 18.29 7.49 -19.68
C THR A 57 17.91 6.16 -19.03
N VAL A 58 16.84 5.50 -19.51
CA VAL A 58 16.43 4.17 -19.02
C VAL A 58 17.52 3.13 -19.26
N GLU A 59 18.15 3.13 -20.44
CA GLU A 59 19.23 2.20 -20.77
C GLU A 59 20.46 2.40 -19.87
N ARG A 60 20.81 3.64 -19.52
CA ARG A 60 21.90 3.94 -18.58
C ARG A 60 21.59 3.47 -17.15
N TYR A 61 20.34 3.52 -16.71
CA TYR A 61 19.94 2.92 -15.44
C TYR A 61 20.00 1.40 -15.49
N ARG A 62 19.52 0.79 -16.57
CA ARG A 62 19.57 -0.67 -16.79
C ARG A 62 21.00 -1.21 -16.81
N SER A 63 21.94 -0.48 -17.41
CA SER A 63 23.36 -0.89 -17.43
C SER A 63 24.11 -0.57 -16.14
N GLY A 64 23.49 0.17 -15.21
CA GLY A 64 24.17 0.64 -14.00
C GLY A 64 25.15 1.81 -14.23
N ALA A 65 25.19 2.37 -15.45
CA ALA A 65 26.00 3.55 -15.77
C ALA A 65 25.55 4.81 -15.01
N ILE A 66 24.32 4.83 -14.50
CA ILE A 66 23.88 5.77 -13.46
C ILE A 66 23.33 4.96 -12.29
N LYS A 67 24.03 4.99 -11.15
CA LYS A 67 23.58 4.32 -9.92
C LYS A 67 22.61 5.19 -9.12
N ASN A 68 22.93 6.49 -9.04
CA ASN A 68 22.23 7.48 -8.24
C ASN A 68 21.54 8.50 -9.18
N PRO A 69 20.26 8.27 -9.57
CA PRO A 69 19.48 9.26 -10.30
C PRO A 69 19.31 10.55 -9.50
N SER A 70 19.00 11.66 -10.18
CA SER A 70 18.52 12.86 -9.50
C SER A 70 17.24 12.53 -8.71
N LYS A 71 17.00 13.23 -7.60
CA LYS A 71 15.84 12.98 -6.72
C LYS A 71 14.52 12.89 -7.49
N LYS A 72 14.25 13.86 -8.38
CA LYS A 72 13.06 13.87 -9.24
C LYS A 72 12.90 12.60 -10.09
N ASN A 73 14.00 12.06 -10.63
CA ASN A 73 13.95 10.82 -11.40
C ASN A 73 13.84 9.60 -10.47
N ALA A 74 14.54 9.60 -9.34
CA ALA A 74 14.44 8.56 -8.32
C ALA A 74 12.98 8.37 -7.90
N ASP A 75 12.30 9.46 -7.54
CA ASP A 75 10.90 9.45 -7.08
C ASP A 75 9.96 8.89 -8.16
N LYS A 76 10.16 9.28 -9.43
CA LYS A 76 9.39 8.74 -10.56
C LYS A 76 9.59 7.24 -10.75
N PHE A 77 10.84 6.77 -10.67
CA PHE A 77 11.17 5.36 -10.80
C PHE A 77 10.61 4.55 -9.63
N ASP A 78 10.73 5.07 -8.41
CA ASP A 78 10.19 4.44 -7.21
C ASP A 78 8.67 4.36 -7.27
N ALA A 79 8.00 5.42 -7.72
CA ALA A 79 6.56 5.40 -7.92
C ALA A 79 6.12 4.39 -8.99
N ALA A 80 6.76 4.38 -10.16
CA ALA A 80 6.44 3.42 -11.21
C ALA A 80 6.73 1.97 -10.78
N HIS A 81 7.84 1.75 -10.07
CA HIS A 81 8.22 0.46 -9.52
C HIS A 81 7.20 -0.03 -8.50
N ARG A 82 6.76 0.86 -7.60
CA ARG A 82 5.69 0.55 -6.65
C ARG A 82 4.39 0.18 -7.36
N GLY A 83 3.96 1.00 -8.31
CA GLY A 83 2.75 0.78 -9.10
C GLY A 83 2.77 -0.56 -9.85
N ALA A 84 3.93 -0.95 -10.39
CA ALA A 84 4.10 -2.24 -11.08
C ALA A 84 3.95 -3.47 -10.16
N LYS A 85 4.13 -3.32 -8.84
CA LYS A 85 3.99 -4.40 -7.84
C LYS A 85 2.58 -4.50 -7.26
N VAL A 86 1.76 -3.47 -7.39
CA VAL A 86 0.35 -3.51 -6.96
C VAL A 86 -0.38 -4.56 -7.80
N THR A 87 -1.01 -5.52 -7.12
CA THR A 87 -1.74 -6.59 -7.81
C THR A 87 -3.16 -6.11 -8.10
N PRO A 88 -3.63 -6.11 -9.36
CA PRO A 88 -4.95 -5.56 -9.71
C PRO A 88 -6.10 -6.16 -8.91
N GLY A 89 -6.12 -7.48 -8.69
CA GLY A 89 -7.15 -8.14 -7.89
C GLY A 89 -7.16 -7.71 -6.42
N ARG A 90 -5.98 -7.57 -5.80
CA ARG A 90 -5.85 -7.10 -4.41
C ARG A 90 -6.24 -5.62 -4.28
N ALA A 91 -5.84 -4.79 -5.24
CA ALA A 91 -6.25 -3.39 -5.29
C ALA A 91 -7.77 -3.26 -5.49
N ALA A 92 -8.37 -4.05 -6.37
CA ALA A 92 -9.81 -4.07 -6.58
C ALA A 92 -10.57 -4.46 -5.31
N LYS A 93 -10.12 -5.52 -4.62
CA LYS A 93 -10.66 -5.93 -3.32
C LYS A 93 -10.51 -4.86 -2.25
N PHE A 94 -9.31 -4.26 -2.13
CA PHE A 94 -9.07 -3.15 -1.20
C PHE A 94 -10.01 -1.97 -1.47
N LYS A 95 -10.26 -1.62 -2.74
CA LYS A 95 -11.23 -0.59 -3.13
C LYS A 95 -12.67 -0.98 -2.79
N ALA A 96 -13.06 -2.21 -3.13
CA ALA A 96 -14.40 -2.75 -2.85
C ALA A 96 -14.67 -2.86 -1.35
N GLY A 97 -13.62 -2.97 -0.53
CA GLY A 97 -13.70 -2.91 0.91
C GLY A 97 -14.43 -1.67 1.42
N GLY A 98 -14.38 -0.55 0.71
CA GLY A 98 -15.12 0.69 1.01
C GLY A 98 -16.62 0.66 0.67
N THR A 99 -17.06 -0.32 -0.11
CA THR A 99 -18.40 -0.35 -0.73
C THR A 99 -19.29 -1.46 -0.18
N GLY A 100 -18.72 -2.40 0.59
CA GLY A 100 -19.39 -3.63 1.02
C GLY A 100 -20.00 -3.52 2.40
N GLY A 101 -21.34 -3.60 2.47
CA GLY A 101 -22.11 -3.92 3.67
C GLY A 101 -21.92 -5.38 4.13
N GLY A 102 -20.68 -5.84 4.21
CA GLY A 102 -20.35 -7.13 4.83
C GLY A 102 -20.72 -7.06 6.30
N ALA A 103 -21.60 -7.97 6.73
CA ALA A 103 -22.11 -8.03 8.09
C ALA A 103 -20.98 -7.83 9.11
N ALA A 104 -21.10 -6.76 9.91
CA ALA A 104 -20.22 -6.55 11.03
C ALA A 104 -20.33 -7.78 11.94
N GLY A 105 -19.30 -8.62 11.93
CA GLY A 105 -19.04 -9.58 13.00
C GLY A 105 -18.70 -8.79 14.27
N GLY A 106 -19.71 -8.14 14.84
CA GLY A 106 -19.65 -7.58 16.18
C GLY A 106 -19.71 -8.75 17.15
N GLY A 107 -18.62 -8.99 17.88
CA GLY A 107 -18.58 -9.99 18.94
C GLY A 107 -17.16 -10.29 19.32
N GLY A 108 -16.74 -9.76 20.46
CA GLY A 108 -15.36 -9.83 20.93
C GLY A 108 -14.80 -11.24 21.08
N GLY A 109 -13.48 -11.32 21.00
CA GLY A 109 -12.71 -12.50 21.41
C GLY A 109 -12.00 -13.19 20.25
N GLY A 110 -10.73 -12.82 20.03
CA GLY A 110 -9.67 -13.72 19.55
C GLY A 110 -9.81 -14.44 18.21
N GLY A 111 -10.80 -14.12 17.37
CA GLY A 111 -11.06 -14.82 16.11
C GLY A 111 -10.36 -14.20 14.91
N THR A 112 -9.62 -15.02 14.16
CA THR A 112 -9.03 -14.72 12.85
C THR A 112 -10.05 -14.10 11.89
N ALA A 113 -9.65 -13.03 11.21
CA ALA A 113 -10.46 -12.13 10.37
C ALA A 113 -11.02 -12.71 9.06
N ALA A 114 -11.02 -14.04 8.89
CA ALA A 114 -11.32 -14.64 7.61
C ALA A 114 -12.83 -14.57 7.29
N GLY A 115 -13.22 -13.77 6.29
CA GLY A 115 -14.53 -13.89 5.63
C GLY A 115 -15.48 -12.70 5.73
N THR A 116 -15.12 -11.62 6.41
CA THR A 116 -15.91 -10.38 6.36
C THR A 116 -15.60 -9.64 5.06
N GLY A 117 -16.46 -9.76 4.05
CA GLY A 117 -16.34 -9.02 2.79
C GLY A 117 -16.27 -7.51 3.04
N GLY A 118 -15.06 -6.97 3.11
CA GLY A 118 -14.78 -5.60 3.56
C GLY A 118 -13.30 -5.43 3.91
N LEU A 119 -12.79 -4.19 3.89
CA LEU A 119 -11.44 -3.90 4.38
C LEU A 119 -11.43 -4.10 5.90
N TYR A 120 -10.74 -5.12 6.39
CA TYR A 120 -10.56 -5.34 7.82
C TYR A 120 -9.11 -5.07 8.21
N ILE A 121 -8.90 -4.31 9.29
CA ILE A 121 -7.59 -3.96 9.83
C ILE A 121 -7.53 -4.42 11.28
N TYR A 122 -6.60 -5.30 11.60
CA TYR A 122 -6.30 -5.73 12.97
C TYR A 122 -4.92 -5.25 13.39
N GLY A 123 -4.81 -4.68 14.58
CA GLY A 123 -3.54 -4.28 15.17
C GLY A 123 -3.72 -3.37 16.37
N VAL A 124 -2.67 -2.63 16.72
CA VAL A 124 -2.68 -1.68 17.83
C VAL A 124 -3.33 -0.37 17.38
N ILE A 125 -4.50 -0.07 17.96
CA ILE A 125 -5.29 1.11 17.59
C ILE A 125 -5.55 1.93 18.85
N SER A 126 -5.25 3.22 18.73
CA SER A 126 -5.57 4.24 19.72
C SER A 126 -6.95 4.81 19.43
N VAL A 127 -7.78 4.94 20.45
CA VAL A 127 -9.05 5.69 20.43
C VAL A 127 -9.02 6.66 21.61
N SER A 128 -8.78 7.94 21.33
CA SER A 128 -8.50 8.93 22.37
C SER A 128 -7.28 8.53 23.21
N GLU A 129 -7.48 8.07 24.45
CA GLU A 129 -6.41 7.64 25.36
C GLU A 129 -6.25 6.11 25.44
N ASP A 130 -7.22 5.35 24.93
CA ASP A 130 -7.23 3.88 25.00
C ASP A 130 -6.43 3.28 23.85
N VAL A 131 -5.28 2.67 24.16
CA VAL A 131 -4.39 1.99 23.22
C VAL A 131 -4.40 0.49 23.50
N ARG A 132 -4.96 -0.28 22.58
CA ARG A 132 -5.02 -1.75 22.67
C ARG A 132 -5.16 -2.38 21.30
N GLU A 133 -4.94 -3.69 21.25
CA GLU A 133 -5.24 -4.48 20.06
C GLU A 133 -6.74 -4.52 19.80
N ARG A 134 -7.13 -4.22 18.56
CA ARG A 134 -8.53 -4.31 18.11
C ARG A 134 -8.60 -4.44 16.59
N GLY A 135 -9.74 -4.95 16.13
CA GLY A 135 -10.14 -4.97 14.73
C GLY A 135 -11.02 -3.78 14.40
N ILE A 136 -10.84 -3.20 13.22
CA ILE A 136 -11.76 -2.23 12.64
C ILE A 136 -12.12 -2.63 11.22
N ASN A 137 -13.36 -2.38 10.83
CA ASN A 137 -13.81 -2.47 9.45
C ASN A 137 -14.19 -1.06 8.99
N PRO A 138 -13.20 -0.23 8.57
CA PRO A 138 -13.46 1.12 8.13
C PRO A 138 -14.20 1.16 6.78
N GLY A 139 -14.28 0.02 6.09
CA GLY A 139 -14.88 -0.11 4.78
C GLY A 139 -16.27 0.53 4.67
N LYS A 140 -17.18 0.19 5.59
CA LYS A 140 -18.57 0.64 5.55
C LYS A 140 -18.77 2.15 5.72
N ASP A 141 -17.81 2.84 6.33
CA ASP A 141 -17.94 4.26 6.70
C ASP A 141 -17.10 5.16 5.79
N ILE A 142 -16.16 4.61 5.02
CA ILE A 142 -15.31 5.37 4.10
C ILE A 142 -16.04 5.60 2.77
N PRO A 143 -16.17 6.86 2.31
CA PRO A 143 -16.79 7.15 1.01
C PRO A 143 -16.07 6.48 -0.17
N ASP A 144 -16.86 6.14 -1.19
CA ASP A 144 -16.37 5.59 -2.46
C ASP A 144 -15.19 6.41 -3.04
N GLY A 145 -14.19 5.70 -3.54
CA GLY A 145 -12.98 6.30 -4.15
C GLY A 145 -11.92 6.79 -3.16
N GLN A 146 -12.22 6.94 -1.86
CA GLN A 146 -11.19 7.38 -0.90
C GLN A 146 -10.09 6.32 -0.68
N LEU A 147 -10.45 5.04 -0.70
CA LEU A 147 -9.47 3.94 -0.64
C LEU A 147 -8.62 3.87 -1.92
N GLU A 148 -9.15 4.28 -3.07
CA GLU A 148 -8.35 4.42 -4.30
C GLU A 148 -7.30 5.52 -4.16
N ASN A 149 -7.64 6.63 -3.50
CA ASN A 149 -6.68 7.68 -3.18
C ASN A 149 -5.56 7.16 -2.26
N VAL A 150 -5.85 6.29 -1.29
CA VAL A 150 -4.82 5.65 -0.44
C VAL A 150 -3.87 4.80 -1.29
N ILE A 151 -4.39 4.01 -2.24
CA ILE A 151 -3.56 3.23 -3.17
C ILE A 151 -2.70 4.15 -4.03
N ARG A 152 -3.26 5.26 -4.54
CA ARG A 152 -2.51 6.25 -5.32
C ARG A 152 -1.36 6.84 -4.51
N ILE A 153 -1.61 7.26 -3.27
CA ILE A 153 -0.58 7.80 -2.37
C ILE A 153 0.48 6.73 -2.04
N MET A 154 0.09 5.48 -1.84
CA MET A 154 1.03 4.36 -1.67
C MET A 154 1.97 4.23 -2.86
N VAL A 155 1.45 4.36 -4.08
CA VAL A 155 2.24 4.29 -5.30
C VAL A 155 3.14 5.52 -5.43
N GLU A 156 2.60 6.72 -5.27
CA GLU A 156 3.30 7.98 -5.56
C GLU A 156 4.30 8.38 -4.46
N GLN A 157 3.91 8.25 -3.20
CA GLN A 157 4.63 8.80 -2.05
C GLN A 157 5.17 7.71 -1.12
N GLY A 158 4.61 6.49 -1.19
CA GLY A 158 5.08 5.33 -0.44
C GLY A 158 4.27 5.02 0.82
N PRO A 159 4.71 4.02 1.60
CA PRO A 159 3.90 3.45 2.67
C PRO A 159 3.56 4.39 3.82
N GLU A 160 4.50 5.23 4.24
CA GLU A 160 4.30 6.16 5.36
C GLU A 160 3.28 7.25 5.02
N ALA A 161 3.33 7.78 3.79
CA ALA A 161 2.32 8.74 3.32
C ALA A 161 0.94 8.07 3.18
N ALA A 162 0.90 6.81 2.74
CA ALA A 162 -0.36 6.08 2.57
C ALA A 162 -1.04 5.77 3.90
N ILE A 163 -0.28 5.37 4.93
CA ILE A 163 -0.86 5.15 6.26
C ILE A 163 -1.34 6.45 6.90
N HIS A 164 -0.62 7.57 6.68
CA HIS A 164 -1.10 8.88 7.12
C HIS A 164 -2.43 9.24 6.44
N ALA A 165 -2.55 8.99 5.13
CA ALA A 165 -3.80 9.19 4.39
C ALA A 165 -4.94 8.30 4.92
N LEU A 166 -4.66 7.02 5.18
CA LEU A 166 -5.63 6.09 5.75
C LEU A 166 -6.09 6.53 7.16
N ASN A 167 -5.16 6.92 8.03
CA ASN A 167 -5.48 7.44 9.36
C ASN A 167 -6.32 8.72 9.29
N LYS A 168 -6.08 9.58 8.31
CA LYS A 168 -6.93 10.76 8.08
C LYS A 168 -8.36 10.37 7.73
N LEU A 169 -8.57 9.33 6.91
CA LEU A 169 -9.90 8.82 6.56
C LEU A 169 -10.60 8.21 7.78
N ILE A 170 -9.89 7.39 8.56
CA ILE A 170 -10.43 6.76 9.78
C ILE A 170 -10.88 7.82 10.78
N LYS A 171 -10.07 8.87 11.00
CA LYS A 171 -10.43 9.99 11.88
C LYS A 171 -11.65 10.76 11.41
N ALA A 172 -11.78 10.95 10.09
CA ALA A 172 -12.85 11.74 9.51
C ALA A 172 -14.20 11.01 9.47
N HIS A 173 -14.18 9.69 9.31
CA HIS A 173 -15.39 8.93 8.98
C HIS A 173 -15.74 7.80 9.96
N TYR A 174 -14.81 7.32 10.77
CA TYR A 174 -15.05 6.15 11.63
C TYR A 174 -15.28 6.56 13.09
N VAL A 175 -14.22 6.98 13.79
CA VAL A 175 -14.30 7.44 15.18
C VAL A 175 -13.32 8.60 15.37
N ALA A 176 -13.83 9.72 15.88
CA ALA A 176 -13.01 10.89 16.19
C ALA A 176 -11.90 10.52 17.17
N GLY A 177 -10.66 10.94 16.88
CA GLY A 177 -9.50 10.60 17.71
C GLY A 177 -8.92 9.20 17.47
N MET A 178 -9.51 8.37 16.61
CA MET A 178 -8.96 7.04 16.31
C MET A 178 -7.71 7.12 15.41
N SER A 179 -6.68 6.34 15.73
CA SER A 179 -5.49 6.18 14.88
C SER A 179 -5.00 4.74 14.88
N VAL A 180 -4.65 4.22 13.71
CA VAL A 180 -3.95 2.95 13.55
C VAL A 180 -2.46 3.20 13.77
N LEU A 181 -1.91 2.61 14.82
CA LEU A 181 -0.50 2.72 15.18
C LEU A 181 0.31 1.59 14.56
N GLU A 182 -0.20 0.36 14.71
CA GLU A 182 0.41 -0.85 14.16
C GLU A 182 -0.66 -1.69 13.47
N ILE A 183 -0.25 -2.41 12.42
CA ILE A 183 -1.13 -3.33 11.69
C ILE A 183 -0.48 -4.70 11.71
N HIS A 184 -1.17 -5.65 12.34
CA HIS A 184 -0.79 -7.06 12.37
C HIS A 184 -1.36 -7.78 11.16
N GLU A 185 -2.61 -7.50 10.79
CA GLU A 185 -3.29 -8.15 9.67
C GLU A 185 -4.18 -7.16 8.91
N ILE A 186 -4.24 -7.35 7.59
CA ILE A 186 -5.24 -6.72 6.71
C ILE A 186 -5.88 -7.83 5.90
N ASP A 187 -7.20 -7.92 5.96
CA ASP A 187 -8.00 -8.78 5.07
C ASP A 187 -8.78 -7.93 4.06
N VAL A 188 -8.88 -8.43 2.82
CA VAL A 188 -9.52 -7.77 1.66
C VAL A 188 -10.25 -8.75 0.74
#